data_AF-A0A7S2VGQ1-F1
#
_entry.id   AF-A0A7S2VGQ1-F1
#
_cell.length_a   1.000
_cell.length_b   1.000
_cell.length_c   1.000
_cell.angle_alpha   90.00
_cell.angle_beta   90.00
_cell.angle_gamma   90.00
#
_symmetry.space_group_name_H-M   'P 1'
#
loop_
_entity.id
_entity.type
_entity.pdbx_description
1 polymer ?
#
loop_
_entity_poly.entity_id
_entity_poly.type
_entity_poly.pdbx_seq_one_letter_code
_entity_poly.pdbx_strand_id
1 'polypeptide(L)'
;FPTLPHPIELLDEDEQAQLCITPRCGGGSRVQRGSPEYGESPFPKLDNFIVNTLGKRENLVGNIGTWTLDYMLQPLPQIICYNMRDNRYCENVARAHKSNNIIWNVHLIDRVCFQTCHDPECRAAQFRGEALNLPEDVNTEIDEFFLEYELSTLNEGIVIENNSENGNKAVSKEERSDDFDDPELEQAMLQ
;
A
#
# COMPACT_ATOMS: atom_id res chain seq x y z
N PHE A 1 37.43 -6.59 1.10
CA PHE A 1 36.12 -7.03 1.62
C PHE A 1 35.45 -7.81 0.50
N PRO A 2 35.03 -9.07 0.72
CA PRO A 2 34.23 -9.75 -0.30
C PRO A 2 32.93 -8.97 -0.45
N THR A 3 32.65 -8.52 -1.67
CA THR A 3 31.39 -7.87 -2.03
C THR A 3 30.29 -8.92 -1.89
N LEU A 4 29.31 -8.66 -1.02
CA LEU A 4 28.11 -9.49 -0.95
C LEU A 4 27.47 -9.53 -2.35
N PRO A 5 27.06 -10.70 -2.84
CA PRO A 5 26.38 -10.81 -4.13
C PRO A 5 25.09 -9.97 -4.10
N HIS A 6 24.76 -9.39 -5.25
CA HIS A 6 23.56 -8.56 -5.38
C HIS A 6 22.33 -9.41 -5.04
N PRO A 7 21.32 -8.92 -4.30
CA PRO A 7 20.20 -9.73 -3.79
C PRO A 7 19.48 -10.59 -4.84
N ILE A 8 19.50 -10.15 -6.11
CA ILE A 8 18.91 -10.85 -7.25
C ILE A 8 19.67 -12.14 -7.60
N GLU A 9 20.99 -12.17 -7.38
CA GLU A 9 21.84 -13.33 -7.69
C GLU A 9 21.68 -14.48 -6.67
N LEU A 10 20.96 -14.24 -5.58
CA LEU A 10 20.62 -15.25 -4.57
C LEU A 10 19.26 -15.92 -4.81
N LEU A 11 18.51 -15.45 -5.81
CA LEU A 11 17.18 -15.96 -6.14
C LEU A 11 17.29 -17.07 -7.19
N ASP A 12 16.38 -18.04 -7.16
CA ASP A 12 16.34 -19.11 -8.14
C ASP A 12 15.93 -18.58 -9.54
N GLU A 13 16.29 -19.29 -10.61
CA GLU A 13 16.07 -18.84 -12.00
C GLU A 13 14.58 -18.53 -12.30
N ASP A 14 13.65 -19.24 -11.64
CA ASP A 14 12.20 -19.00 -11.74
C ASP A 14 11.74 -17.73 -11.02
N GLU A 15 12.42 -17.30 -9.95
CA GLU A 15 12.17 -16.03 -9.25
C GLU A 15 12.80 -14.85 -9.99
N GLN A 16 13.99 -15.04 -10.55
CA GLN A 16 14.62 -14.04 -11.44
C GLN A 16 13.78 -13.80 -12.70
N ALA A 17 13.16 -14.86 -13.25
CA ALA A 17 12.23 -14.76 -14.37
C ALA A 17 10.90 -14.06 -14.01
N GLN A 18 10.46 -14.11 -12.74
CA GLN A 18 9.27 -13.39 -12.28
C GLN A 18 9.52 -11.89 -12.07
N LEU A 19 10.76 -11.49 -11.77
CA LEU A 19 11.18 -10.08 -11.68
C LEU A 19 11.44 -9.44 -13.05
N CYS A 20 11.66 -10.24 -14.11
CA CYS A 20 11.85 -9.71 -15.45
C CYS A 20 10.51 -9.28 -16.07
N ILE A 21 10.19 -7.99 -15.91
CA ILE A 21 9.07 -7.34 -16.60
C ILE A 21 9.40 -7.27 -18.09
N THR A 22 9.12 -8.35 -18.83
CA THR A 22 8.96 -8.26 -20.28
C THR A 22 7.47 -8.00 -20.56
N PRO A 23 7.13 -6.99 -21.39
CA PRO A 23 5.75 -6.78 -21.78
C PRO A 23 5.36 -7.86 -22.79
N ARG A 24 4.95 -9.04 -22.30
CA ARG A 24 4.24 -10.01 -23.14
C ARG A 24 2.82 -9.53 -23.34
N CYS A 25 2.57 -8.96 -24.50
CA CYS A 25 1.23 -8.82 -25.05
C CYS A 25 0.60 -10.21 -25.20
N GLY A 26 -0.52 -10.44 -24.51
CA GLY A 26 -1.43 -11.55 -24.78
C GLY A 26 -1.67 -12.47 -23.60
N GLY A 27 -2.89 -12.44 -23.05
CA GLY A 27 -3.38 -13.38 -22.05
C GLY A 27 -3.68 -12.69 -20.73
N GLY A 28 -4.96 -12.48 -20.42
CA GLY A 28 -5.40 -11.83 -19.21
C GLY A 28 -5.03 -12.63 -17.96
N SER A 29 -3.90 -12.31 -17.34
CA SER A 29 -3.77 -12.45 -15.89
C SER A 29 -4.73 -11.44 -15.30
N ARG A 30 -5.86 -11.93 -14.80
CA ARG A 30 -6.83 -11.14 -14.06
C ARG A 30 -6.13 -10.76 -12.76
N VAL A 31 -5.38 -9.66 -12.81
CA VAL A 31 -4.89 -8.96 -11.62
C VAL A 31 -6.07 -8.91 -10.64
N GLN A 32 -5.86 -9.42 -9.43
CA GLN A 32 -6.87 -9.41 -8.36
C GLN A 32 -7.01 -7.96 -7.87
N ARG A 33 -7.65 -7.13 -8.69
CA ARG A 33 -8.11 -5.81 -8.27
C ARG A 33 -9.10 -6.03 -7.14
N GLY A 34 -8.84 -5.38 -6.01
CA GLY A 34 -9.78 -5.34 -4.89
C GLY A 34 -11.15 -4.82 -5.31
N SER A 35 -12.16 -5.12 -4.50
CA SER A 35 -13.49 -4.55 -4.68
C SER A 35 -13.46 -3.04 -4.50
N PRO A 36 -14.26 -2.26 -5.26
CA PRO A 36 -14.38 -0.83 -5.04
C PRO A 36 -15.03 -0.55 -3.69
N GLU A 37 -14.30 0.17 -2.84
CA GLU A 37 -14.72 0.61 -1.52
C GLU A 37 -15.19 2.06 -1.55
N TYR A 38 -16.03 2.42 -0.59
CA TYR A 38 -16.62 3.74 -0.44
C TYR A 38 -16.15 4.35 0.88
N GLY A 39 -15.98 5.66 0.92
CA GLY A 39 -15.52 6.39 2.10
C GLY A 39 -14.05 6.75 2.00
N GLU A 40 -13.43 6.98 3.16
CA GLU A 40 -12.02 7.33 3.29
C GLU A 40 -11.15 6.11 3.00
N SER A 41 -10.06 6.32 2.27
CA SER A 41 -9.08 5.25 2.05
C SER A 41 -8.15 5.12 3.27
N PRO A 42 -7.33 4.06 3.34
CA PRO A 42 -6.28 3.94 4.36
C PRO A 42 -5.24 5.07 4.33
N PHE A 43 -5.26 5.92 3.29
CA PHE A 43 -4.30 6.99 3.05
C PHE A 43 -5.00 8.36 3.07
N PRO A 44 -5.35 8.91 4.25
CA PRO A 44 -6.06 10.19 4.34
C PRO A 44 -5.27 11.38 3.79
N LYS A 45 -3.94 11.43 3.90
CA LYS A 45 -3.14 12.49 3.26
C LYS A 45 -3.14 12.33 1.74
N LEU A 46 -3.08 11.11 1.23
CA LEU A 46 -3.22 10.85 -0.21
C LEU A 46 -4.59 11.28 -0.73
N ASP A 47 -5.68 10.94 -0.03
CA ASP A 47 -7.04 11.35 -0.39
C ASP A 47 -7.16 12.87 -0.50
N ASN A 48 -6.61 13.59 0.48
CA ASN A 48 -6.56 15.04 0.49
C ASN A 48 -5.75 15.59 -0.70
N PHE A 49 -4.62 14.99 -1.04
CA PHE A 49 -3.82 15.38 -2.20
C PHE A 49 -4.61 15.17 -3.51
N ILE A 50 -5.27 14.02 -3.68
CA ILE A 50 -6.09 13.73 -4.87
C ILE A 50 -7.22 14.76 -5.00
N VAL A 51 -8.00 15.02 -3.95
CA VAL A 51 -9.14 15.96 -4.01
C VAL A 51 -8.69 17.41 -4.16
N ASN A 52 -7.71 17.85 -3.36
CA ASN A 52 -7.34 19.26 -3.29
C ASN A 52 -6.40 19.71 -4.41
N THR A 53 -5.56 18.82 -4.93
CA THR A 53 -4.58 19.16 -5.98
C THR A 53 -5.08 18.71 -7.34
N LEU A 54 -5.50 17.45 -7.46
CA LEU A 54 -5.82 16.85 -8.77
C LEU A 54 -7.31 16.99 -9.13
N GLY A 55 -8.20 17.01 -8.14
CA GLY A 55 -9.63 17.15 -8.31
C GLY A 55 -10.08 18.57 -8.63
N LYS A 56 -9.22 19.58 -8.41
CA LYS A 56 -9.50 20.99 -8.71
C LYS A 56 -9.00 21.34 -10.10
N ARG A 57 -9.91 21.34 -11.08
CA ARG A 57 -9.62 21.72 -12.47
C ARG A 57 -10.78 22.56 -13.01
N GLU A 58 -10.48 23.60 -13.80
CA GLU A 58 -11.49 24.43 -14.50
C GLU A 58 -12.61 24.96 -13.57
N ASN A 59 -12.24 25.44 -12.37
CA ASN A 59 -13.16 25.95 -11.33
C ASN A 59 -14.15 24.93 -10.74
N LEU A 60 -14.03 23.64 -11.10
CA LEU A 60 -14.80 22.56 -10.51
C LEU A 60 -13.94 21.78 -9.53
N VAL A 61 -14.55 21.34 -8.42
CA VAL A 61 -13.92 20.47 -7.43
C VAL A 61 -14.53 19.09 -7.56
N GLY A 62 -13.69 18.10 -7.89
CA GLY A 62 -14.08 16.71 -7.90
C GLY A 62 -13.96 16.08 -6.52
N ASN A 63 -14.70 14.99 -6.30
CA ASN A 63 -14.61 14.20 -5.09
C ASN A 63 -14.25 12.75 -5.41
N ILE A 64 -13.70 12.02 -4.44
CA ILE A 64 -13.44 10.59 -4.57
C ILE A 64 -14.78 9.87 -4.42
N GLY A 65 -15.16 9.10 -5.44
CA GLY A 65 -16.38 8.31 -5.43
C GLY A 65 -16.20 6.94 -4.80
N THR A 66 -15.14 6.25 -5.23
CA THR A 66 -14.71 4.94 -4.71
C THR A 66 -13.20 4.81 -4.88
N TRP A 67 -12.58 3.97 -4.07
CA TRP A 67 -11.18 3.59 -4.22
C TRP A 67 -11.04 2.06 -4.28
N THR A 68 -9.96 1.57 -4.89
CA THR A 68 -9.62 0.14 -4.95
C THR A 68 -8.14 -0.04 -4.71
N LEU A 69 -7.77 -0.98 -3.86
CA LEU A 69 -6.39 -1.44 -3.70
C LEU A 69 -6.11 -2.62 -4.63
N ASP A 70 -4.94 -2.59 -5.26
CA ASP A 70 -4.45 -3.65 -6.12
C ASP A 70 -3.21 -4.29 -5.50
N TYR A 71 -3.39 -5.54 -5.07
CA TYR A 71 -2.37 -6.34 -4.39
C TYR A 71 -1.50 -7.14 -5.35
N MET A 72 -1.81 -7.15 -6.66
CA MET A 72 -1.04 -7.88 -7.68
C MET A 72 -0.66 -9.30 -7.18
N LEU A 73 0.63 -9.67 -7.19
CA LEU A 73 1.17 -10.93 -6.67
C LEU A 73 1.88 -10.75 -5.32
N GLN A 74 1.62 -9.65 -4.62
CA GLN A 74 2.33 -9.29 -3.40
C GLN A 74 1.37 -9.19 -2.22
N PRO A 75 1.85 -9.40 -0.99
CA PRO A 75 1.05 -9.21 0.22
C PRO A 75 0.60 -7.76 0.42
N LEU A 76 1.40 -6.81 -0.06
CA LEU A 76 1.15 -5.37 0.02
C LEU A 76 0.49 -4.83 -1.26
N PRO A 77 -0.39 -3.82 -1.12
CA PRO A 77 -0.95 -3.15 -2.28
C PRO A 77 0.13 -2.36 -3.01
N GLN A 78 0.19 -2.50 -4.33
CA GLN A 78 1.13 -1.77 -5.17
C GLN A 78 0.51 -0.53 -5.80
N ILE A 79 -0.80 -0.59 -6.09
CA ILE A 79 -1.52 0.47 -6.76
C ILE A 79 -2.81 0.73 -6.01
N ILE A 80 -3.11 2.00 -5.74
CA ILE A 80 -4.45 2.44 -5.38
C ILE A 80 -5.06 3.22 -6.54
N CYS A 81 -6.29 2.85 -6.89
CA CYS A 81 -7.04 3.53 -7.95
C CYS A 81 -8.21 4.29 -7.33
N TYR A 82 -8.30 5.58 -7.61
CA TYR A 82 -9.37 6.47 -7.18
C TYR A 82 -10.29 6.79 -8.34
N ASN A 83 -11.56 6.42 -8.21
CA ASN A 83 -12.58 6.79 -9.19
C ASN A 83 -13.20 8.13 -8.79
N MET A 84 -12.99 9.15 -9.61
CA MET A 84 -13.48 10.49 -9.30
C MET A 84 -14.96 10.66 -9.67
N ARG A 85 -15.66 11.49 -8.89
CA ARG A 85 -17.02 11.98 -9.15
C ARG A 85 -17.03 13.51 -9.23
N ASP A 86 -18.14 14.03 -9.75
CA ASP A 86 -18.42 15.46 -9.95
C ASP A 86 -17.52 16.17 -10.97
N ASN A 87 -16.21 16.19 -10.77
CA ASN A 87 -15.24 16.67 -11.76
C ASN A 87 -14.65 15.50 -12.56
N ARG A 88 -14.93 15.50 -13.87
CA ARG A 88 -14.57 14.42 -14.82
C ARG A 88 -13.64 14.93 -15.90
N TYR A 89 -12.80 15.90 -15.55
CA TYR A 89 -11.86 16.53 -16.47
C TYR A 89 -10.79 15.53 -16.93
N CYS A 90 -10.77 15.22 -18.21
CA CYS A 90 -9.78 14.34 -18.82
C CYS A 90 -8.73 15.16 -19.55
N GLU A 91 -7.46 14.94 -19.22
CA GLU A 91 -6.34 15.65 -19.83
C GLU A 91 -6.15 15.29 -21.30
N ASN A 92 -6.54 14.07 -21.72
CA ASN A 92 -6.47 13.65 -23.11
C ASN A 92 -7.37 14.49 -24.03
N VAL A 93 -8.59 14.78 -23.56
CA VAL A 93 -9.62 15.49 -24.33
C VAL A 93 -9.62 16.99 -23.97
N ALA A 94 -8.86 17.38 -22.95
CA ALA A 94 -8.82 18.72 -22.37
C ALA A 94 -10.22 19.28 -22.03
N ARG A 95 -11.13 18.42 -21.58
CA ARG A 95 -12.50 18.78 -21.16
C ARG A 95 -13.11 17.75 -20.22
N ALA A 96 -14.19 18.13 -19.55
CA ALA A 96 -14.99 17.20 -18.77
C ALA A 96 -15.79 16.23 -19.65
N HIS A 97 -15.80 14.94 -19.29
CA HIS A 97 -16.71 13.96 -19.88
C HIS A 97 -18.13 14.10 -19.30
N LYS A 98 -19.15 13.79 -20.12
CA LYS A 98 -20.57 13.89 -19.74
C LYS A 98 -21.04 12.72 -18.86
N SER A 99 -20.58 11.50 -19.15
CA SER A 99 -21.05 10.26 -18.52
C SER A 99 -19.94 9.33 -18.02
N ASN A 100 -18.73 9.46 -18.56
CA ASN A 100 -17.57 8.67 -18.13
C ASN A 100 -16.87 9.35 -16.97
N ASN A 101 -16.31 8.57 -16.03
CA ASN A 101 -15.47 9.10 -14.96
C ASN A 101 -13.99 9.04 -15.36
N ILE A 102 -13.17 9.80 -14.64
CA ILE A 102 -11.71 9.69 -14.65
C ILE A 102 -11.24 8.87 -13.45
N ILE A 103 -10.07 8.26 -13.58
CA ILE A 103 -9.44 7.47 -12.54
C ILE A 103 -8.05 8.06 -12.28
N TRP A 104 -7.71 8.28 -11.01
CA TRP A 104 -6.34 8.55 -10.60
C TRP A 104 -5.72 7.25 -10.11
N ASN A 105 -4.63 6.83 -10.75
CA ASN A 105 -3.90 5.62 -10.39
C ASN A 105 -2.63 6.08 -9.69
N VAL A 106 -2.39 5.57 -8.49
CA VAL A 106 -1.24 5.92 -7.67
C VAL A 106 -0.42 4.66 -7.46
N HIS A 107 0.82 4.67 -7.95
CA HIS A 107 1.81 3.65 -7.64
C HIS A 107 2.39 3.94 -6.27
N LEU A 108 2.09 3.07 -5.32
CA LEU A 108 2.55 3.19 -3.96
C LEU A 108 4.07 2.96 -3.87
N ILE A 109 4.64 2.08 -4.69
CA ILE A 109 6.10 1.82 -4.68
C ILE A 109 6.88 2.94 -5.37
N ASP A 110 6.50 3.28 -6.60
CA ASP A 110 7.22 4.27 -7.42
C ASP A 110 6.95 5.72 -6.99
N ARG A 111 6.03 5.95 -6.04
CA ARG A 111 5.63 7.27 -5.53
C ARG A 111 5.15 8.24 -6.63
N VAL A 112 4.50 7.68 -7.66
CA VAL A 112 3.95 8.44 -8.79
C VAL A 112 2.46 8.21 -8.95
N CYS A 113 1.74 9.23 -9.42
CA CYS A 113 0.35 9.11 -9.80
C CYS A 113 0.10 9.61 -11.22
N PHE A 114 -0.90 9.03 -11.89
CA PHE A 114 -1.26 9.40 -13.25
C PHE A 114 -2.76 9.18 -13.52
N GLN A 115 -3.30 9.98 -14.43
CA GLN A 115 -4.71 9.92 -14.80
C GLN A 115 -4.96 8.84 -15.87
N THR A 116 -6.06 8.11 -15.74
CA THR A 116 -6.68 7.35 -16.83
C THR A 116 -8.17 7.67 -16.94
N CYS A 117 -8.82 7.24 -18.00
CA CYS A 117 -10.23 7.54 -18.26
C CYS A 117 -11.02 6.27 -18.56
N HIS A 118 -12.31 6.26 -18.19
CA HIS A 118 -13.23 5.18 -18.57
C HIS A 118 -13.73 5.28 -20.02
N ASP A 119 -13.53 6.42 -20.66
CA ASP A 119 -14.00 6.69 -22.01
C ASP A 119 -13.40 5.71 -23.03
N PRO A 120 -14.22 5.11 -23.92
CA PRO A 120 -13.74 4.09 -24.86
C PRO A 120 -12.72 4.65 -25.84
N GLU A 121 -12.81 5.92 -26.23
CA GLU A 121 -11.82 6.54 -27.14
C GLU A 121 -10.49 6.72 -26.41
N CYS A 122 -10.52 7.17 -25.16
CA CYS A 122 -9.31 7.29 -24.33
C CYS A 122 -8.67 5.92 -24.06
N ARG A 123 -9.48 4.89 -23.82
CA ARG A 123 -8.99 3.51 -23.62
C ARG A 123 -8.41 2.91 -24.89
N ALA A 124 -9.04 3.14 -26.05
CA ALA A 124 -8.54 2.69 -27.34
C ALA A 124 -7.20 3.35 -27.69
N ALA A 125 -7.03 4.62 -27.32
CA ALA A 125 -5.77 5.34 -27.44
C ALA A 125 -4.73 4.98 -26.35
N GLN A 126 -5.06 4.06 -25.44
CA GLN A 126 -4.25 3.71 -24.26
C GLN A 126 -3.79 4.93 -23.46
N PHE A 127 -4.65 5.94 -23.34
CA PHE A 127 -4.32 7.20 -22.70
C PHE A 127 -3.85 6.99 -21.25
N ARG A 128 -2.71 7.61 -20.94
CA ARG A 128 -2.18 7.81 -19.59
C ARG A 128 -1.76 9.28 -19.49
N GLY A 129 -2.24 9.96 -18.46
CA GLY A 129 -1.87 11.33 -18.16
C GLY A 129 -0.41 11.46 -17.73
N GLU A 130 0.00 12.70 -17.46
CA GLU A 130 1.33 12.97 -16.94
C GLU A 130 1.56 12.27 -15.59
N ALA A 131 2.73 11.67 -15.42
CA ALA A 131 3.12 11.06 -14.16
C ALA A 131 3.59 12.16 -13.21
N LEU A 132 2.89 12.33 -12.11
CA LEU A 132 3.17 13.33 -11.08
C LEU A 132 3.77 12.64 -9.86
N ASN A 133 4.82 13.23 -9.30
CA ASN A 133 5.39 12.75 -8.05
C ASN A 133 4.46 13.10 -6.89
N LEU A 134 4.33 12.16 -5.96
CA LEU A 134 3.59 12.38 -4.72
C LEU A 134 4.38 13.32 -3.79
N PRO A 135 3.68 14.20 -3.03
CA PRO A 135 4.31 15.07 -2.05
C PRO A 135 4.91 14.26 -0.89
N GLU A 136 5.90 14.84 -0.21
CA GLU A 136 6.63 14.17 0.87
C GLU A 136 5.72 13.67 2.00
N ASP A 137 4.75 14.47 2.43
CA ASP A 137 3.80 14.10 3.48
C ASP A 137 3.00 12.83 3.16
N VAL A 138 2.67 12.64 1.88
CA VAL A 138 1.96 11.45 1.37
C VAL A 138 2.92 10.27 1.31
N ASN A 139 4.16 10.47 0.87
CA ASN A 139 5.16 9.41 0.86
C ASN A 139 5.39 8.85 2.27
N THR A 140 5.52 9.73 3.28
CA THR A 140 5.65 9.32 4.68
C THR A 140 4.46 8.48 5.15
N GLU A 141 3.23 8.86 4.81
CA GLU A 141 2.03 8.07 5.17
C GLU A 141 2.05 6.68 4.51
N ILE A 142 2.50 6.58 3.26
CA ILE A 142 2.60 5.28 2.61
C ILE A 142 3.74 4.43 3.21
N ASP A 143 4.87 5.05 3.58
CA ASP A 143 5.96 4.38 4.30
C ASP A 143 5.49 3.84 5.65
N GLU A 144 4.76 4.64 6.43
CA GLU A 144 4.18 4.25 7.72
C GLU A 144 3.24 3.04 7.55
N PHE A 145 2.38 3.05 6.53
CA PHE A 145 1.48 1.95 6.23
C PHE A 145 2.22 0.65 5.88
N PHE A 146 3.28 0.73 5.06
CA PHE A 146 4.10 -0.45 4.73
C PHE A 146 4.85 -1.00 5.95
N LEU A 147 5.40 -0.12 6.79
CA LEU A 147 6.08 -0.53 8.01
C LEU A 147 5.12 -1.19 9.01
N GLU A 148 3.92 -0.64 9.19
CA GLU A 148 2.89 -1.22 10.06
C GLU A 148 2.50 -2.63 9.58
N TYR A 149 2.36 -2.82 8.28
CA TYR A 149 2.12 -4.14 7.69
C TYR A 149 3.26 -5.11 7.97
N GLU A 150 4.51 -4.74 7.68
CA GLU A 150 5.68 -5.58 7.96
C GLU A 150 5.74 -5.99 9.43
N LEU A 151 5.56 -5.04 10.35
CA LEU A 151 5.51 -5.30 11.79
C LEU A 151 4.38 -6.27 12.18
N SER A 152 3.19 -6.12 11.57
CA SER A 152 2.06 -7.01 11.83
C SER A 152 2.38 -8.46 11.42
N THR A 153 3.01 -8.66 10.27
CA THR A 153 3.39 -9.99 9.77
C THR A 153 4.48 -10.66 10.61
N LEU A 154 5.45 -9.91 11.12
CA LEU A 154 6.49 -10.45 11.99
C LEU A 154 5.95 -10.91 13.34
N ASN A 155 4.98 -10.18 13.91
CA ASN A 155 4.39 -10.52 15.21
C ASN A 155 3.62 -11.86 15.18
N GLU A 156 2.99 -12.21 14.06
CA GLU A 156 2.33 -13.51 13.89
C GLU A 156 3.33 -14.69 13.87
N GLY A 157 4.56 -14.47 13.39
CA GLY A 157 5.63 -15.49 13.38
C GLY A 157 6.19 -15.84 14.76
N ILE A 158 6.20 -14.89 15.70
CA ILE A 158 6.71 -15.09 17.06
C ILE A 158 5.83 -16.04 17.89
N VAL A 159 4.55 -16.20 17.53
CA VAL A 159 3.60 -17.06 18.27
C VAL A 159 3.83 -18.56 18.00
N ILE A 160 4.53 -18.93 16.92
CA ILE A 160 4.71 -20.34 16.52
C ILE A 160 5.95 -20.98 17.17
N GLU A 161 7.00 -20.22 17.47
CA GLU A 161 8.25 -20.79 18.03
C GLU A 161 8.17 -21.10 19.54
N ASN A 162 7.24 -20.49 20.28
CA ASN A 162 7.14 -20.69 21.73
C ASN A 162 6.28 -21.90 22.16
N ASN A 163 5.75 -22.70 21.21
CA ASN A 163 4.89 -23.86 21.52
C ASN A 163 5.56 -25.23 21.30
N SER A 164 6.86 -25.29 20.98
CA SER A 164 7.59 -26.56 20.86
C SER A 164 8.71 -26.73 21.89
N GLU A 165 8.50 -26.31 23.14
CA GLU A 165 9.25 -26.80 24.30
C GLU A 165 8.54 -26.42 25.60
N ASN A 166 7.40 -27.07 25.91
CA ASN A 166 7.09 -27.51 27.28
C ASN A 166 5.78 -28.30 27.31
N GLY A 167 5.91 -29.60 27.52
CA GLY A 167 4.79 -30.46 27.88
C GLY A 167 4.23 -30.10 29.25
N ASN A 168 2.90 -30.07 29.34
CA ASN A 168 2.07 -30.33 30.52
C ASN A 168 2.32 -29.52 31.80
N LYS A 169 1.43 -28.55 32.08
CA LYS A 169 0.43 -28.71 33.18
C LYS A 169 -0.63 -27.60 33.13
N ALA A 170 -1.88 -28.02 33.02
CA ALA A 170 -3.02 -27.19 33.39
C ALA A 170 -2.94 -26.87 34.89
N VAL A 171 -2.80 -25.59 35.24
CA VAL A 171 -3.13 -25.07 36.57
C VAL A 171 -3.89 -23.76 36.38
N SER A 172 -5.06 -23.74 36.99
CA SER A 172 -6.01 -22.64 37.08
C SER A 172 -5.46 -21.41 37.79
N LYS A 173 -5.76 -20.23 37.23
CA LYS A 173 -6.27 -19.02 37.89
C LYS A 173 -5.72 -18.70 39.29
N GLU A 174 -4.88 -17.67 39.41
CA GLU A 174 -4.85 -16.77 40.58
C GLU A 174 -4.10 -15.46 40.25
N GLU A 175 -4.67 -14.35 40.69
CA GLU A 175 -4.14 -12.99 40.61
C GLU A 175 -2.90 -12.85 41.51
N ARG A 176 -1.85 -12.18 41.05
CA ARG A 176 -0.85 -11.60 41.97
C ARG A 176 -0.10 -10.44 41.33
N SER A 177 -0.11 -9.32 42.05
CA SER A 177 0.73 -8.14 41.85
C SER A 177 2.20 -8.50 42.06
N ASP A 178 3.05 -8.23 41.08
CA ASP A 178 4.49 -8.34 41.21
C ASP A 178 5.05 -7.02 41.78
N ASP A 179 5.07 -6.91 43.12
CA ASP A 179 6.05 -6.07 43.81
C ASP A 179 7.38 -6.85 43.79
N PHE A 180 8.29 -6.43 42.91
CA PHE A 180 9.62 -6.98 42.78
C PHE A 180 10.52 -6.37 43.87
N ASP A 181 10.43 -6.89 45.10
CA ASP A 181 11.41 -6.62 46.15
C ASP A 181 12.69 -7.41 45.83
N ASP A 182 13.65 -6.76 45.18
CA ASP A 182 15.02 -7.26 45.00
C ASP A 182 15.90 -6.79 46.17
N PRO A 183 16.15 -7.65 47.18
CA PRO A 183 16.94 -7.28 48.36
C PRO A 183 18.43 -7.06 48.04
N GLU A 184 18.89 -7.48 46.87
CA GLU A 184 20.29 -7.31 46.44
C GLU A 184 20.53 -5.89 45.93
N LEU A 185 19.52 -5.28 45.28
CA LEU A 185 19.55 -3.89 44.83
C LEU A 185 19.53 -2.90 46.00
N GLU A 186 18.76 -3.19 47.06
CA GLU A 186 18.70 -2.34 48.26
C GLU A 186 20.05 -2.28 49.01
N GLN A 187 20.76 -3.42 49.06
CA GLN A 187 22.10 -3.47 49.68
C GLN A 187 23.16 -2.73 48.86
N ALA A 188 23.02 -2.69 47.54
CA ALA A 188 23.94 -1.96 46.66
C ALA A 188 23.79 -0.43 46.77
N MET A 189 22.61 0.07 47.16
CA MET A 189 22.36 1.51 47.33
C MET A 189 22.89 2.08 48.66
N LEU A 190 23.34 1.23 49.58
CA LEU A 190 23.81 1.61 50.92
C LEU A 190 25.35 1.60 51.07
N GLN A 191 26.10 1.41 49.98
CA GLN A 191 27.57 1.51 49.96
C GLN A 191 28.08 2.81 49.35
#